data_AF-A0A8X7VSH7-F1
#
_entry.id   AF-A0A8X7VSH7-F1
#
_cell.length_a   1.000
_cell.length_b   1.000
_cell.length_c   1.000
_cell.angle_alpha   90.00
_cell.angle_beta   90.00
_cell.angle_gamma   90.00
#
_symmetry.space_group_name_H-M   'P 1'
#
loop_
_entity.id
_entity.type
_entity.pdbx_description
1 polymer ?
#
loop_
_entity_poly.entity_id
_entity_poly.type
_entity_poly.pdbx_seq_one_letter_code
_entity_poly.pdbx_strand_id
1 'polypeptide(L)'
;MALRATTHQGTSRIAATLRRVGRPFSTDAVVESDYKRGEIGKVSGIPEEHLSRKVIIYSPARTATQQGSGKLGKWKINFVSTLKWENPLMGWTSTGDPYANVGDSALSFDSEVAAKSFAERHGWDYTVKKPKTPLLKPKSYSDNFKWKGNPQPEK
;
A
#
# COMPACT_ATOMS: atom_id res chain seq x y z
N MET A 1 11.13 87.20 -20.67
CA MET A 1 12.09 87.19 -21.81
C MET A 1 12.04 85.80 -22.41
N ALA A 2 11.78 85.71 -23.71
CA ALA A 2 11.42 84.50 -24.45
C ALA A 2 12.61 83.55 -24.69
N LEU A 3 12.34 82.27 -24.98
CA LEU A 3 12.59 81.63 -26.30
C LEU A 3 12.61 80.08 -26.23
N ARG A 4 11.64 79.50 -26.97
CA ARG A 4 11.70 78.39 -27.96
C ARG A 4 12.30 77.01 -27.64
N ALA A 5 11.53 76.03 -28.15
CA ALA A 5 11.72 74.59 -28.20
C ALA A 5 12.86 74.10 -29.11
N THR A 6 13.33 72.87 -28.86
CA THR A 6 13.78 71.93 -29.90
C THR A 6 13.56 70.48 -29.47
N THR A 7 12.82 69.77 -30.31
CA THR A 7 12.56 68.32 -30.36
C THR A 7 13.82 67.54 -30.74
N HIS A 8 14.03 66.35 -30.16
CA HIS A 8 14.58 65.22 -30.92
C HIS A 8 13.86 63.91 -30.54
N GLN A 9 13.29 63.29 -31.58
CA GLN A 9 12.68 61.96 -31.57
C GLN A 9 13.76 60.87 -31.40
N GLY A 10 13.41 59.78 -30.70
CA GLY A 10 14.29 58.63 -30.52
C GLY A 10 13.50 57.34 -30.24
N THR A 11 12.93 56.79 -31.31
CA THR A 11 12.69 55.36 -31.59
C THR A 11 12.36 54.38 -30.46
N SER A 12 11.10 53.93 -30.51
CA SER A 12 10.56 52.69 -29.95
C SER A 12 11.41 51.45 -30.23
N ARG A 13 11.65 50.63 -29.20
CA ARG A 13 11.81 49.17 -29.33
C ARG A 13 10.89 48.48 -28.35
N ILE A 14 9.80 47.94 -28.89
CA ILE A 14 8.87 47.05 -28.20
C ILE A 14 9.60 45.72 -28.00
N ALA A 15 9.97 45.40 -26.75
CA ALA A 15 10.44 44.06 -26.41
C ALA A 15 9.24 43.11 -26.44
N ALA A 16 9.09 42.36 -27.54
CA ALA A 16 8.07 41.32 -27.65
C ALA A 16 8.37 40.19 -26.67
N THR A 17 7.47 40.00 -25.71
CA THR A 17 7.44 38.90 -24.75
C THR A 17 7.23 37.56 -25.47
N LEU A 18 8.26 36.72 -25.55
CA LEU A 18 8.09 35.30 -25.83
C LEU A 18 7.74 34.58 -24.52
N ARG A 19 6.44 34.47 -24.22
CA ARG A 19 5.96 33.48 -23.24
C ARG A 19 6.26 32.09 -23.80
N ARG A 20 7.30 31.43 -23.28
CA ARG A 20 7.45 29.98 -23.41
C ARG A 20 6.22 29.33 -22.79
N VAL A 21 5.32 28.83 -23.62
CA VAL A 21 4.25 27.91 -23.19
C VAL A 21 4.92 26.58 -22.90
N GLY A 22 5.49 26.44 -21.71
CA GLY A 22 5.77 25.15 -21.14
C GLY A 22 4.43 24.49 -20.85
N ARG A 23 4.06 23.45 -21.61
CA ARG A 23 3.01 22.54 -21.17
C ARG A 23 3.52 21.89 -19.88
N PRO A 24 2.87 22.04 -18.73
CA PRO A 24 3.11 21.09 -17.65
C PRO A 24 2.63 19.75 -18.20
N PHE A 25 3.54 18.78 -18.31
CA PHE A 25 3.14 17.39 -18.42
C PHE A 25 2.52 17.04 -17.05
N SER A 26 1.26 17.43 -16.88
CA SER A 26 0.48 17.17 -15.67
C SER A 26 0.02 15.72 -15.76
N THR A 27 0.70 14.84 -15.03
CA THR A 27 0.30 13.45 -14.82
C THR A 27 -0.84 13.34 -13.79
N ASP A 28 -1.61 14.40 -13.57
CA ASP A 28 -2.70 14.44 -12.60
C ASP A 28 -4.08 14.34 -13.27
N ALA A 29 -4.14 13.87 -14.52
CA ALA A 29 -5.35 13.22 -14.99
C ALA A 29 -5.44 11.86 -14.30
N VAL A 30 -5.82 11.87 -13.03
CA VAL A 30 -6.41 10.72 -12.36
C VAL A 30 -7.64 10.39 -13.18
N VAL A 31 -7.47 9.50 -14.15
CA VAL A 31 -8.58 8.77 -14.72
C VAL A 31 -9.06 7.93 -13.55
N GLU A 32 -10.04 8.44 -12.82
CA GLU A 32 -10.98 7.60 -12.06
C GLU A 32 -11.67 6.74 -13.11
N SER A 33 -10.96 5.67 -13.50
CA SER A 33 -11.56 4.59 -14.22
C SER A 33 -12.47 3.93 -13.22
N ASP A 34 -13.74 4.26 -13.32
CA ASP A 34 -14.86 3.59 -12.67
C ASP A 34 -14.89 2.13 -13.17
N TYR A 35 -13.93 1.32 -12.74
CA TYR A 35 -13.88 -0.10 -13.05
C TYR A 35 -15.08 -0.74 -12.36
N LYS A 36 -16.00 -1.32 -13.12
CA LYS A 36 -17.07 -2.09 -12.46
C LYS A 36 -16.43 -3.33 -11.87
N ARG A 37 -16.93 -3.71 -10.69
CA ARG A 37 -16.45 -4.85 -9.94
C ARG A 37 -16.38 -6.10 -10.83
N GLY A 38 -15.20 -6.73 -10.90
CA GLY A 38 -14.98 -7.98 -11.64
C GLY A 38 -14.80 -7.86 -13.16
N GLU A 39 -14.81 -6.66 -13.75
CA GLU A 39 -14.55 -6.49 -15.19
C GLU A 39 -13.15 -6.97 -15.57
N ILE A 40 -12.14 -6.63 -14.76
CA ILE A 40 -10.76 -7.04 -15.02
C ILE A 40 -10.58 -8.54 -14.77
N GLY A 41 -11.31 -9.11 -13.81
CA GLY A 41 -11.33 -10.55 -13.56
C GLY A 41 -11.70 -11.35 -14.82
N LYS A 42 -12.72 -10.92 -15.56
CA LYS A 42 -13.19 -11.59 -16.78
C LYS A 42 -12.17 -11.58 -17.92
N VAL A 43 -11.41 -10.50 -18.08
CA VAL A 43 -10.40 -10.37 -19.15
C VAL A 43 -9.05 -10.96 -18.78
N SER A 44 -8.80 -11.23 -17.50
CA SER A 44 -7.50 -11.69 -17.00
C SER A 44 -7.15 -13.16 -17.33
N GLY A 45 -8.10 -13.93 -17.88
CA GLY A 45 -7.90 -15.34 -18.18
C GLY A 45 -7.90 -16.26 -16.96
N ILE A 46 -8.26 -15.74 -15.79
CA ILE A 46 -8.45 -16.54 -14.57
C ILE A 46 -9.74 -17.37 -14.73
N PRO A 47 -9.71 -18.69 -14.48
CA PRO A 47 -10.91 -19.52 -14.55
C PRO A 47 -11.95 -19.07 -13.51
N GLU A 48 -13.23 -19.19 -13.86
CA GLU A 48 -14.35 -18.68 -13.05
C GLU A 48 -14.38 -19.26 -11.63
N GLU A 49 -13.98 -20.53 -11.49
CA GLU A 49 -13.85 -21.21 -10.20
C GLU A 49 -12.97 -20.43 -9.20
N HIS A 50 -11.89 -19.82 -9.68
CA HIS A 50 -10.96 -19.06 -8.85
C HIS A 50 -11.38 -17.60 -8.67
N LEU A 51 -12.31 -17.07 -9.47
CA LEU A 51 -12.86 -15.72 -9.28
C LEU A 51 -13.89 -15.68 -8.15
N SER A 52 -14.62 -16.77 -7.91
CA SER A 52 -15.62 -16.87 -6.83
C SER A 52 -15.03 -17.03 -5.43
N ARG A 53 -13.70 -17.15 -5.31
CA ARG A 53 -13.05 -17.46 -4.02
C ARG A 53 -13.06 -16.27 -3.07
N LYS A 54 -13.13 -16.58 -1.78
CA LYS A 54 -12.99 -15.59 -0.71
C LYS A 54 -11.51 -15.36 -0.40
N VAL A 55 -11.14 -14.08 -0.29
CA VAL A 55 -9.78 -13.64 0.03
C VAL A 55 -9.75 -12.85 1.34
N ILE A 56 -8.62 -12.92 2.04
CA ILE A 56 -8.43 -12.16 3.28
C ILE A 56 -7.33 -11.13 3.03
N ILE A 57 -7.69 -9.86 3.11
CA ILE A 57 -6.74 -8.75 3.04
C ILE A 57 -6.21 -8.51 4.44
N TYR A 58 -4.89 -8.59 4.63
CA TYR A 58 -4.26 -8.43 5.93
C TYR A 58 -2.88 -7.80 5.81
N SER A 59 -2.42 -7.18 6.89
CA SER A 59 -1.01 -6.83 7.04
C SER A 59 -0.36 -7.86 7.97
N PRO A 60 0.73 -8.54 7.54
CA PRO A 60 1.41 -9.53 8.37
C PRO A 60 1.86 -8.95 9.70
N ALA A 61 1.59 -9.69 10.78
CA ALA A 61 2.09 -9.34 12.11
C ALA A 61 3.62 -9.50 12.16
N ARG A 62 4.25 -8.81 13.12
CA ARG A 62 5.68 -8.99 13.37
C ARG A 62 5.97 -10.44 13.76
N THR A 63 7.01 -11.04 13.18
CA THR A 63 7.48 -12.37 13.58
C THR A 63 7.89 -12.33 15.05
N ALA A 64 7.25 -13.14 15.91
CA ALA A 64 7.47 -13.08 17.36
C ALA A 64 8.92 -13.40 17.77
N THR A 65 9.60 -14.25 17.02
CA THR A 65 11.02 -14.60 17.25
C THR A 65 11.99 -13.47 16.93
N GLN A 66 11.55 -12.43 16.20
CA GLN A 66 12.38 -11.31 15.78
C GLN A 66 11.83 -9.98 16.33
N GLN A 67 12.72 -9.02 16.58
CA GLN A 67 12.34 -7.67 17.02
C GLN A 67 12.28 -6.66 15.87
N GLY A 68 12.76 -7.02 14.67
CA GLY A 68 12.79 -6.14 13.51
C GLY A 68 11.39 -5.78 12.98
N SER A 69 11.23 -4.52 12.59
CA SER A 69 9.96 -3.97 12.08
C SER A 69 9.89 -3.82 10.56
N GLY A 70 10.94 -4.20 9.82
CA GLY A 70 11.05 -3.90 8.38
C GLY A 70 10.01 -4.57 7.47
N LYS A 71 9.37 -5.66 7.92
CA LYS A 71 8.32 -6.36 7.16
C LYS A 71 6.90 -5.86 7.48
N LEU A 72 6.75 -4.94 8.44
CA LEU A 72 5.45 -4.37 8.81
C LEU A 72 4.98 -3.36 7.76
N GLY A 73 3.67 -3.06 7.75
CA GLY A 73 3.08 -2.02 6.90
C GLY A 73 2.81 -2.44 5.45
N LYS A 74 3.35 -3.58 5.01
CA LYS A 74 2.95 -4.20 3.74
C LYS A 74 1.60 -4.91 3.91
N TRP A 75 0.74 -4.76 2.92
CA TRP A 75 -0.56 -5.41 2.83
C TRP A 75 -0.48 -6.56 1.85
N LYS A 76 -1.12 -7.68 2.18
CA LYS A 76 -1.14 -8.89 1.37
C LYS A 76 -2.56 -9.41 1.25
N ILE A 77 -2.79 -10.15 0.17
CA ILE A 77 -4.03 -10.86 -0.09
C ILE A 77 -3.77 -12.35 0.16
N ASN A 78 -4.38 -12.90 1.21
CA ASN A 78 -4.35 -14.33 1.47
C ASN A 78 -5.48 -15.02 0.72
N PHE A 79 -5.10 -15.92 -0.18
CA PHE A 79 -6.01 -16.87 -0.80
C PHE A 79 -6.11 -18.09 0.12
N VAL A 80 -7.26 -18.30 0.74
CA VAL A 80 -7.46 -19.47 1.61
C VAL A 80 -7.33 -20.72 0.75
N SER A 81 -6.26 -21.48 0.98
CA SER A 81 -5.92 -22.70 0.27
C SER A 81 -5.60 -23.77 1.29
N THR A 82 -6.49 -24.76 1.42
CA THR A 82 -6.39 -25.80 2.46
C THR A 82 -5.95 -27.14 1.89
N LEU A 83 -6.06 -27.34 0.58
CA LEU A 83 -5.80 -28.63 -0.07
C LEU A 83 -4.31 -28.80 -0.35
N LYS A 84 -3.59 -29.33 0.64
CA LYS A 84 -2.22 -29.81 0.51
C LYS A 84 -2.17 -31.28 0.92
N TRP A 85 -1.52 -32.12 0.13
CA TRP A 85 -1.38 -33.55 0.40
C TRP A 85 0.07 -34.00 0.24
N GLU A 86 0.38 -35.16 0.81
CA GLU A 86 1.68 -35.79 0.67
C GLU A 86 1.77 -36.58 -0.66
N ASN A 87 2.84 -36.39 -1.41
CA ASN A 87 3.11 -37.18 -2.61
C ASN A 87 3.54 -38.60 -2.22
N PRO A 88 2.85 -39.67 -2.69
CA PRO A 88 3.11 -41.04 -2.26
C PRO A 88 4.49 -41.60 -2.67
N LEU A 89 5.17 -40.99 -3.65
CA LEU A 89 6.48 -41.45 -4.10
C LEU A 89 7.62 -40.87 -3.25
N MET A 90 7.64 -39.54 -3.06
CA MET A 90 8.76 -38.81 -2.43
C MET A 90 8.45 -38.21 -1.06
N GLY A 91 7.18 -38.19 -0.64
CA GLY A 91 6.74 -37.56 0.61
C GLY A 91 6.66 -36.02 0.56
N TRP A 92 6.83 -35.40 -0.61
CA TRP A 92 6.78 -33.94 -0.73
C TRP A 92 5.35 -33.40 -0.68
N THR A 93 5.18 -32.20 -0.12
CA THR A 93 3.90 -31.50 -0.11
C THR A 93 3.50 -31.08 -1.52
N SER A 94 2.42 -31.66 -2.02
CA SER A 94 1.80 -31.32 -3.31
C SER A 94 0.51 -30.53 -3.10
N THR A 95 0.15 -29.69 -4.06
CA THR A 95 -1.08 -28.88 -4.05
C THR A 95 -1.66 -28.82 -5.46
N GLY A 96 -2.99 -28.72 -5.55
CA GLY A 96 -3.72 -28.49 -6.80
C GLY A 96 -4.17 -27.05 -6.98
N ASP A 97 -3.98 -26.18 -5.99
CA ASP A 97 -4.42 -24.78 -6.05
C ASP A 97 -3.32 -23.88 -6.65
N PRO A 98 -3.58 -23.21 -7.78
CA PRO A 98 -2.58 -22.34 -8.42
C PRO A 98 -2.22 -21.10 -7.59
N TYR A 99 -3.10 -20.65 -6.69
CA TYR A 99 -2.86 -19.47 -5.86
C TYR A 99 -2.17 -19.76 -4.53
N ALA A 100 -1.82 -21.02 -4.25
CA ALA A 100 -1.24 -21.43 -2.98
C ALA A 100 0.01 -20.63 -2.58
N ASN A 101 0.78 -20.12 -3.55
CA ASN A 101 2.01 -19.36 -3.30
C ASN A 101 1.92 -17.88 -3.74
N VAL A 102 0.97 -17.53 -4.62
CA VAL A 102 0.90 -16.21 -5.25
C VAL A 102 0.59 -15.10 -4.23
N GLY A 103 -0.30 -15.38 -3.28
CA GLY A 103 -0.70 -14.42 -2.25
C GLY A 103 0.42 -14.02 -1.28
N ASP A 104 1.30 -14.96 -0.94
CA ASP A 104 2.36 -14.71 0.03
C ASP A 104 3.65 -14.16 -0.60
N SER A 105 4.00 -14.61 -1.81
CA SER A 105 5.30 -14.32 -2.43
C SER A 105 5.30 -13.12 -3.37
N ALA A 106 4.21 -12.90 -4.12
CA ALA A 106 4.23 -11.96 -5.26
C ALA A 106 3.28 -10.76 -5.10
N LEU A 107 2.23 -10.87 -4.29
CA LEU A 107 1.22 -9.82 -4.14
C LEU A 107 1.37 -9.06 -2.82
N SER A 108 2.17 -7.99 -2.86
CA SER A 108 2.29 -7.03 -1.77
C SER A 108 1.86 -5.64 -2.21
N PHE A 109 1.08 -4.97 -1.36
CA PHE A 109 0.57 -3.62 -1.55
C PHE A 109 1.08 -2.72 -0.44
N ASP A 110 1.17 -1.42 -0.72
CA ASP A 110 1.60 -0.42 0.27
C ASP A 110 0.45 0.07 1.16
N SER A 111 -0.80 -0.03 0.69
CA SER A 111 -1.98 0.44 1.40
C SER A 111 -3.13 -0.56 1.39
N GLU A 112 -3.99 -0.46 2.42
CA GLU A 112 -5.23 -1.23 2.51
C GLU A 112 -6.15 -0.93 1.31
N VAL A 113 -6.22 0.34 0.91
CA VAL A 113 -7.08 0.81 -0.20
C VAL A 113 -6.61 0.23 -1.53
N ALA A 114 -5.30 0.17 -1.78
CA ALA A 114 -4.76 -0.44 -2.99
C ALA A 114 -5.04 -1.95 -3.05
N ALA A 115 -4.97 -2.65 -1.92
CA ALA A 115 -5.31 -4.06 -1.85
C ALA A 115 -6.81 -4.30 -2.09
N LYS A 116 -7.68 -3.46 -1.52
CA LYS A 116 -9.14 -3.52 -1.75
C LYS A 116 -9.49 -3.28 -3.20
N SER A 117 -8.97 -2.19 -3.79
CA SER A 117 -9.26 -1.86 -5.19
C SER A 117 -8.73 -2.93 -6.14
N PHE A 118 -7.61 -3.59 -5.83
CA PHE A 118 -7.13 -4.74 -6.59
C PHE A 118 -8.12 -5.92 -6.53
N ALA A 119 -8.59 -6.29 -5.34
CA ALA A 119 -9.57 -7.36 -5.17
C ALA A 119 -10.91 -7.05 -5.86
N GLU A 120 -11.39 -5.81 -5.77
CA GLU A 120 -12.64 -5.36 -6.40
C GLU A 120 -12.57 -5.39 -7.93
N ARG A 121 -11.46 -4.94 -8.51
CA ARG A 121 -11.22 -5.01 -9.96
C ARG A 121 -11.28 -6.44 -10.48
N HIS A 122 -10.74 -7.39 -9.71
CA HIS A 122 -10.77 -8.81 -10.06
C HIS A 122 -12.08 -9.51 -9.67
N GLY A 123 -12.93 -8.85 -8.88
CA GLY A 123 -14.25 -9.34 -8.48
C GLY A 123 -14.25 -10.27 -7.27
N TRP A 124 -13.11 -10.46 -6.61
CA TRP A 124 -13.00 -11.36 -5.46
C TRP A 124 -13.79 -10.85 -4.25
N ASP A 125 -14.42 -11.79 -3.53
CA ASP A 125 -15.02 -11.50 -2.24
C ASP A 125 -13.94 -11.39 -1.18
N TYR A 126 -13.79 -10.22 -0.55
CA TYR A 126 -12.72 -9.98 0.40
C TYR A 126 -13.21 -9.72 1.82
N THR A 127 -12.41 -10.11 2.81
CA THR A 127 -12.57 -9.73 4.22
C THR A 127 -11.28 -9.07 4.70
N VAL A 128 -11.39 -7.92 5.36
CA VAL A 128 -10.21 -7.17 5.84
C VAL A 128 -9.92 -7.45 7.31
N LYS A 129 -8.70 -7.90 7.58
CA LYS A 129 -8.15 -8.03 8.94
C LYS A 129 -7.22 -6.87 9.23
N LYS A 130 -7.66 -5.96 10.09
CA LYS A 130 -6.85 -4.80 10.51
C LYS A 130 -5.59 -5.24 11.27
N PRO A 131 -4.44 -4.60 11.03
CA PRO A 131 -3.21 -4.88 11.77
C PRO A 131 -3.38 -4.53 13.26
N LYS A 132 -2.77 -5.36 14.12
CA LYS A 132 -2.67 -5.09 15.56
C LYS A 132 -1.34 -4.41 15.85
N THR A 133 -1.35 -3.09 16.01
CA THR A 133 -0.16 -2.32 16.37
C THR A 133 0.06 -2.35 17.88
N PRO A 134 1.27 -2.69 18.37
CA PRO A 134 1.56 -2.63 19.79
C PRO A 134 1.58 -1.18 20.28
N LEU A 135 1.01 -0.93 21.45
CA LEU A 135 1.07 0.37 22.10
C LEU A 135 2.49 0.60 22.67
N LEU A 136 3.09 1.75 22.33
CA LEU A 136 4.37 2.18 22.88
C LEU A 136 4.13 2.69 24.31
N LYS A 137 4.45 1.84 25.29
CA LYS A 137 4.38 2.21 26.71
C LYS A 137 5.63 3.02 27.10
N PRO A 138 5.50 4.12 27.87
CA PRO A 138 6.65 4.79 28.45
C PRO A 138 7.34 3.80 29.40
N LYS A 139 8.66 3.70 29.28
CA LYS A 139 9.50 2.85 30.14
C LYS A 139 10.69 3.68 30.58
N SER A 140 10.89 3.85 31.87
CA SER A 140 12.09 4.46 32.42
C SER A 140 12.94 3.41 33.13
N TYR A 141 14.25 3.45 32.95
CA TYR A 141 15.17 2.58 33.69
C TYR A 141 15.16 2.89 35.20
N SER A 142 14.84 4.15 35.58
CA SER A 142 14.70 4.55 36.99
C SER A 142 13.57 3.83 37.72
N ASP A 143 12.54 3.37 37.00
CA ASP A 143 11.41 2.63 37.58
C ASP A 143 11.87 1.31 38.22
N ASN A 144 13.00 0.75 37.76
CA ASN A 144 13.57 -0.47 38.32
C ASN A 144 14.01 -0.31 39.79
N PHE A 145 14.39 0.91 40.19
CA PHE A 145 14.93 1.23 41.52
C PHE A 145 13.98 2.07 42.38
N LYS A 146 12.72 2.23 41.96
CA LYS A 146 11.74 2.96 42.74
C LYS A 146 11.51 2.25 44.08
N TRP A 147 11.47 3.01 45.17
CA TRP A 147 11.16 2.51 46.50
C TRP A 147 9.84 1.73 46.48
N LYS A 148 9.88 0.44 46.83
CA LYS A 148 8.72 -0.48 46.75
C LYS A 148 7.88 -0.52 48.04
N GLY A 149 8.21 0.32 49.03
CA GLY A 149 7.65 0.25 50.37
C GLY A 149 8.38 -0.76 51.25
N ASN A 150 7.96 -0.85 52.51
CA ASN A 150 8.46 -1.85 53.45
C ASN A 150 8.03 -3.26 53.00
N PRO A 151 8.84 -4.30 53.27
CA PRO A 151 8.48 -5.67 52.96
C PRO A 151 7.19 -6.06 53.69
N GLN A 152 6.25 -6.62 52.95
CA GLN A 152 5.03 -7.20 53.52
C GLN A 152 5.38 -8.57 54.12
N PRO A 153 4.90 -8.92 55.32
CA PRO A 153 5.07 -10.27 55.85
C PRO A 153 4.37 -11.26 54.90
N GLU A 154 5.07 -12.33 54.54
CA GLU A 154 4.54 -13.39 53.67
C GLU A 154 3.26 -13.98 54.28
N LYS A 155 2.25 -14.24 53.44
CA LYS A 155 1.01 -14.94 53.80
C LYS A 155 1.14 -16.42 53.58
#